data_AF-A0A7S2VIL3-F1
#
_entry.id   AF-A0A7S2VIL3-F1
#
_cell.length_a   1.000
_cell.length_b   1.000
_cell.length_c   1.000
_cell.angle_alpha   90.00
_cell.angle_beta   90.00
_cell.angle_gamma   90.00
#
_symmetry.space_group_name_H-M   'P 1'
#
loop_
_entity.id
_entity.type
_entity.pdbx_description
1 polymer ?
#
loop_
_entity_poly.entity_id
_entity_poly.type
_entity_poly.pdbx_seq_one_letter_code
_entity_poly.pdbx_strand_id
1 'polypeptide(L)'
;GLGLPWMMATIVWALRGTHEGWNLRFQYDADLAWLGDMGSRPTAFVVKAGSLAFSVTVFSCCAVLCISLLALRRWKFGGELGGPTMEKWASAGFLTLLWFTYIGLSSWRSLQDLQV
;
A
#
# COMPACT_ATOMS: atom_id res chain seq x y z
N GLY A 1 -6.63 -3.12 -4.63
CA GLY A 1 -6.95 -1.85 -3.94
C GLY A 1 -7.90 -2.14 -2.82
N LEU A 2 -7.45 -1.95 -1.57
CA LEU A 2 -8.24 -2.27 -0.37
C LEU A 2 -9.18 -1.11 0.04
N GLY A 3 -9.04 0.07 -0.55
CA GLY A 3 -9.64 1.31 -0.05
C GLY A 3 -11.17 1.30 0.08
N LEU A 4 -11.90 1.08 -1.02
CA LEU A 4 -13.37 1.19 -1.00
C LEU A 4 -14.05 0.09 -0.15
N PRO A 5 -13.69 -1.20 -0.26
CA PRO A 5 -14.28 -2.23 0.59
C PRO A 5 -13.95 -2.03 2.07
N TRP A 6 -12.75 -1.55 2.40
CA TRP A 6 -12.33 -1.32 3.78
C TRP A 6 -13.00 -0.10 4.39
N MET A 7 -13.14 0.99 3.63
CA MET A 7 -13.93 2.15 4.02
C MET A 7 -15.40 1.76 4.26
N MET A 8 -15.99 1.00 3.34
CA MET A 8 -17.36 0.48 3.51
C MET A 8 -17.48 -0.38 4.75
N ALA A 9 -16.50 -1.24 5.04
CA ALA A 9 -16.46 -2.04 6.25
C ALA A 9 -16.43 -1.17 7.51
N THR A 10 -15.62 -0.10 7.56
CA THR A 10 -15.60 0.83 8.70
C THR A 10 -16.95 1.53 8.92
N ILE A 11 -17.64 1.91 7.85
CA ILE A 11 -18.98 2.53 7.92
C ILE A 11 -20.01 1.52 8.41
N VAL A 12 -20.05 0.32 7.82
CA VAL A 12 -20.97 -0.74 8.23
C VAL A 12 -20.76 -1.11 9.70
N TRP A 13 -19.50 -1.17 10.12
CA TRP A 13 -19.11 -1.49 11.48
C TRP A 13 -19.50 -0.38 12.47
N ALA A 14 -19.37 0.89 12.07
CA ALA A 14 -19.87 2.04 12.84
C ALA A 14 -21.40 2.07 12.95
N LEU A 15 -22.13 1.58 11.93
CA LEU A 15 -23.60 1.59 11.91
C LEU A 15 -24.22 0.37 12.62
N ARG A 16 -23.62 -0.82 12.51
CA ARG A 16 -24.20 -2.08 13.04
C ARG A 16 -23.79 -2.37 14.48
N GLY A 17 -22.78 -1.68 14.99
CA GLY A 17 -22.27 -1.95 16.32
C GLY A 17 -21.60 -3.32 16.42
N THR A 18 -21.36 -3.74 17.64
CA THR A 18 -20.27 -4.65 17.96
C THR A 18 -20.84 -6.00 18.32
N HIS A 19 -20.38 -7.08 17.67
CA HIS A 19 -20.83 -8.42 18.01
C HIS A 19 -20.26 -8.85 19.37
N GLU A 20 -21.11 -9.44 20.21
CA GLU A 20 -20.71 -10.00 21.51
C GLU A 20 -19.54 -10.97 21.32
N GLY A 21 -18.41 -10.70 22.00
CA GLY A 21 -17.18 -11.50 21.90
C GLY A 21 -16.04 -10.91 21.05
N TRP A 22 -16.23 -9.78 20.36
CA TRP A 22 -15.12 -9.10 19.65
C TRP A 22 -14.00 -8.66 20.61
N ASN A 23 -14.37 -8.16 21.79
CA ASN A 23 -13.40 -7.68 22.78
C ASN A 23 -12.50 -8.80 23.31
N LEU A 24 -13.03 -10.02 23.43
CA LEU A 24 -12.26 -11.18 23.89
C LEU A 24 -11.13 -11.57 22.93
N ARG A 25 -11.24 -11.23 21.65
CA ARG A 25 -10.22 -11.54 20.62
C ARG A 25 -9.03 -10.58 20.65
N PHE A 26 -9.21 -9.39 21.21
CA PHE A 26 -8.22 -8.31 21.17
C PHE A 26 -7.82 -7.80 22.56
N GLN A 27 -8.37 -8.39 23.63
CA GLN A 27 -8.14 -8.00 25.03
C GLN A 27 -6.68 -8.08 25.48
N TYR A 28 -5.85 -8.87 24.79
CA TYR A 28 -4.42 -9.05 25.08
C TYR A 28 -3.48 -8.43 24.03
N ASP A 29 -4.00 -7.78 22.98
CA ASP A 29 -3.16 -7.11 21.99
C ASP A 29 -2.70 -5.76 22.57
N ALA A 30 -1.43 -5.64 22.96
CA ALA A 30 -0.86 -4.44 23.58
C ALA A 30 -0.96 -3.19 22.68
N ASP A 31 -0.91 -3.39 21.35
CA ASP A 31 -1.08 -2.35 20.33
C ASP A 31 -2.51 -1.76 20.30
N LEU A 32 -3.47 -2.41 20.96
CA LEU A 32 -4.87 -2.00 21.04
C LEU A 32 -5.23 -1.49 22.43
N ALA A 33 -4.27 -1.32 23.33
CA ALA A 33 -4.50 -0.79 24.68
C ALA A 33 -5.18 0.59 24.66
N TRP A 34 -4.90 1.41 23.64
CA TRP A 34 -5.54 2.72 23.42
C TRP A 34 -7.05 2.64 23.13
N LEU A 35 -7.56 1.49 22.69
CA LEU A 35 -9.00 1.28 22.45
C LEU A 35 -9.79 1.12 23.74
N GLY A 36 -9.14 0.68 24.82
CA GLY A 36 -9.78 0.48 26.12
C GLY A 36 -10.20 1.80 26.82
N ASP A 37 -9.58 2.92 26.45
CA ASP A 37 -9.82 4.24 27.06
C ASP A 37 -10.91 5.05 26.32
N MET A 38 -11.30 4.62 25.12
CA MET A 38 -12.41 5.23 24.37
C MET A 38 -13.75 4.66 24.85
N GLY A 39 -14.33 5.33 25.86
CA GLY A 39 -15.43 4.85 26.71
C GLY A 39 -16.64 4.16 26.06
N SER A 40 -17.35 3.38 26.90
CA SER A 40 -18.69 2.73 26.80
C SER A 40 -19.20 2.09 25.50
N ARG A 41 -18.46 2.16 24.38
CA ARG A 41 -18.66 1.32 23.18
C ARG A 41 -17.30 0.82 22.65
N PRO A 42 -16.45 0.18 23.47
CA PRO A 42 -15.03 0.05 23.19
C PRO A 42 -14.76 -1.21 22.38
N THR A 43 -15.06 -1.10 21.11
CA THR A 43 -14.83 -2.11 20.11
C THR A 43 -14.43 -1.25 18.91
N ALA A 44 -13.35 -1.57 18.21
CA ALA A 44 -13.07 -0.92 16.93
C ALA A 44 -12.90 -1.95 15.85
N PHE A 45 -13.10 -1.51 14.61
CA PHE A 45 -12.75 -2.29 13.44
C PHE A 45 -11.23 -2.39 13.34
N VAL A 46 -10.67 -3.40 14.01
CA VAL A 46 -9.23 -3.68 14.01
C VAL A 46 -8.90 -4.56 12.82
N VAL A 47 -8.02 -4.06 11.95
CA VAL A 47 -7.45 -4.85 10.86
C VAL A 47 -5.94 -4.74 10.91
N LYS A 48 -5.26 -5.89 11.02
CA LYS A 48 -3.80 -5.94 10.99
C LYS A 48 -3.34 -5.52 9.59
N ALA A 49 -2.57 -4.43 9.53
CA ALA A 49 -2.15 -3.81 8.27
C ALA A 49 -1.17 -4.70 7.47
N GLY A 50 -0.56 -5.72 8.08
CA GLY A 50 0.36 -6.66 7.42
C GLY A 50 1.45 -5.93 6.63
N SER A 51 1.72 -6.38 5.40
CA SER A 51 2.71 -5.80 4.49
C SER A 51 2.18 -4.64 3.63
N LEU A 52 1.05 -4.02 4.01
CA LEU A 52 0.44 -2.92 3.26
C LEU A 52 1.37 -1.71 3.13
N ALA A 53 1.96 -1.26 4.25
CA ALA A 53 2.84 -0.08 4.27
C ALA A 53 4.09 -0.28 3.40
N PHE A 54 4.62 -1.51 3.38
CA PHE A 54 5.74 -1.88 2.53
C PHE A 54 5.39 -1.75 1.05
N SER A 55 4.26 -2.34 0.63
CA SER A 55 3.81 -2.29 -0.77
C SER A 55 3.54 -0.86 -1.24
N VAL A 56 2.94 -0.02 -0.39
CA VAL A 56 2.67 1.40 -0.69
C VAL A 56 3.98 2.17 -0.84
N THR A 57 4.95 1.97 0.05
CA THR A 57 6.24 2.68 0.00
C THR A 57 7.00 2.35 -1.30
N VAL A 58 7.10 1.07 -1.66
CA VAL A 58 7.78 0.64 -2.89
C VAL A 58 7.06 1.20 -4.13
N PHE A 59 5.73 1.12 -4.16
CA PHE A 59 4.93 1.67 -5.24
C PHE A 59 5.15 3.19 -5.39
N SER A 60 5.11 3.94 -4.28
CA SER A 60 5.32 5.38 -4.29
C SER A 60 6.73 5.76 -4.77
N CYS A 61 7.77 5.03 -4.35
CA CYS A 61 9.13 5.24 -4.86
C CYS A 61 9.22 4.99 -6.37
N CYS A 62 8.66 3.88 -6.86
CA CYS A 62 8.60 3.57 -8.28
C CYS A 62 7.81 4.64 -9.06
N ALA A 63 6.71 5.14 -8.51
CA ALA A 63 5.90 6.19 -9.12
C ALA A 63 6.68 7.51 -9.23
N VAL A 64 7.41 7.92 -8.19
CA VAL A 64 8.27 9.12 -8.22
C VAL A 64 9.36 8.97 -9.27
N LEU A 65 10.03 7.82 -9.34
CA LEU A 65 11.06 7.55 -10.36
C LEU A 65 10.48 7.56 -11.78
N CYS A 66 9.29 6.97 -11.98
CA CYS A 66 8.58 6.97 -13.25
C CYS A 66 8.20 8.40 -13.69
N ILE A 67 7.57 9.17 -12.81
CA ILE A 67 7.19 10.57 -13.06
C ILE A 67 8.43 11.41 -13.32
N SER A 68 9.51 11.22 -12.56
CA SER A 68 10.78 11.93 -12.75
C SER A 68 11.38 11.63 -14.13
N LEU A 69 11.37 10.37 -14.56
CA LEU A 69 11.83 9.99 -15.90
C LEU A 69 10.97 10.62 -16.99
N LEU A 70 9.64 10.60 -16.84
CA LEU A 70 8.71 11.23 -17.78
C LEU A 70 8.88 12.75 -17.82
N ALA A 71 9.12 13.39 -16.68
CA ALA A 71 9.36 14.83 -16.58
C ALA A 71 10.70 15.23 -17.22
N LEU A 72 11.78 14.48 -16.96
CA LEU A 72 13.08 14.68 -17.61
C LEU A 72 12.98 14.51 -19.13
N ARG A 73 12.23 13.50 -19.58
CA ARG A 73 11.96 13.28 -21.00
C ARG A 73 11.17 14.42 -21.61
N ARG A 74 10.17 14.95 -20.90
CA ARG A 74 9.38 16.12 -21.34
C ARG A 74 10.26 17.36 -21.49
N TRP A 75 11.19 17.58 -20.56
CA TRP A 75 12.10 18.73 -20.62
C TRP A 75 13.12 18.62 -21.75
N LYS A 76 13.65 17.41 -22.01
CA LYS A 76 14.73 17.22 -22.98
C LYS A 76 14.28 17.10 -24.44
N PHE A 77 13.09 16.55 -24.71
CA PHE A 77 12.64 16.24 -26.08
C PHE A 77 11.39 16.99 -26.53
N GLY A 78 10.76 17.79 -25.66
CA GLY A 78 9.76 18.79 -26.05
C GLY A 78 8.47 18.29 -26.72
N GLY A 79 8.26 16.97 -26.87
CA GLY A 79 7.14 16.40 -27.60
C GLY A 79 6.41 15.31 -26.84
N GLU A 80 5.07 15.37 -26.82
CA GLU A 80 4.22 14.44 -26.06
C GLU A 80 4.14 13.02 -26.68
N LEU A 81 4.51 12.85 -27.97
CA LEU A 81 4.44 11.54 -28.66
C LEU A 81 5.62 11.17 -29.60
N GLY A 82 6.71 11.93 -29.66
CA GLY A 82 7.75 11.72 -30.69
C GLY A 82 9.18 12.00 -30.27
N GLY A 83 9.71 11.23 -29.31
CA GLY A 83 11.15 11.22 -29.00
C GLY A 83 11.95 10.22 -29.85
N PRO A 84 13.28 10.38 -29.97
CA PRO A 84 14.21 9.44 -30.60
C PRO A 84 13.94 7.97 -30.24
N THR A 85 14.09 7.06 -31.20
CA THR A 85 13.77 5.63 -31.03
C THR A 85 14.53 4.98 -29.87
N MET A 86 15.79 5.35 -29.64
CA MET A 86 16.59 4.81 -28.54
C MET A 86 16.04 5.16 -27.15
N GLU A 87 15.52 6.37 -26.95
CA GLU A 87 15.01 6.81 -25.65
C GLU A 87 13.66 6.20 -25.31
N LYS A 88 12.87 5.85 -26.34
CA LYS A 88 11.66 5.05 -26.18
C LYS A 88 11.99 3.68 -25.60
N TRP A 89 13.00 3.00 -26.14
CA TRP A 89 13.46 1.71 -25.63
C TRP A 89 14.10 1.81 -24.24
N ALA A 90 14.91 2.85 -23.99
CA ALA A 90 15.52 3.07 -22.68
C ALA A 90 14.48 3.31 -21.57
N SER A 91 13.48 4.15 -21.84
CA SER A 91 12.38 4.41 -20.89
C SER A 91 11.50 3.19 -20.67
N ALA A 92 11.21 2.41 -21.70
CA ALA A 92 10.50 1.13 -21.58
C ALA A 92 11.31 0.12 -20.74
N GLY A 93 12.62 0.01 -20.99
CA GLY A 93 13.52 -0.85 -20.22
C GLY A 93 13.57 -0.46 -18.74
N PHE A 94 13.72 0.83 -18.44
CA PHE A 94 13.71 1.33 -17.06
C PHE A 94 12.38 1.05 -16.35
N LEU A 95 11.24 1.28 -17.01
CA LEU A 95 9.92 1.01 -16.44
C LEU A 95 9.73 -0.48 -16.16
N THR A 96 10.23 -1.33 -17.06
CA THR A 96 10.22 -2.79 -16.90
C THR A 96 11.12 -3.24 -15.74
N LEU A 97 12.30 -2.63 -15.58
CA LEU A 97 13.19 -2.87 -14.43
C LEU A 97 12.54 -2.45 -13.11
N LEU A 98 11.83 -1.32 -13.07
CA LEU A 98 11.06 -0.89 -11.89
C LEU A 98 9.99 -1.92 -11.51
N TRP A 99 9.30 -2.49 -12.50
CA TRP A 99 8.32 -3.55 -12.27
C TRP A 99 8.96 -4.81 -11.69
N PHE A 100 10.10 -5.27 -12.23
CA PHE A 100 10.84 -6.39 -11.66
C PHE A 100 11.33 -6.10 -10.24
N THR A 101 11.77 -4.87 -9.97
CA THR A 101 12.21 -4.44 -8.63
C THR A 101 11.04 -4.51 -7.64
N TYR A 102 9.85 -4.05 -8.03
CA TYR A 102 8.64 -4.16 -7.20
C TYR A 102 8.27 -5.61 -6.91
N ILE A 103 8.28 -6.49 -7.93
CA ILE A 103 7.99 -7.92 -7.74
C ILE A 103 9.04 -8.59 -6.85
N GLY A 104 10.33 -8.31 -7.08
CA GLY A 104 11.42 -8.86 -6.28
C GLY A 104 11.32 -8.47 -4.81
N LEU A 105 11.11 -7.17 -4.53
CA LEU A 105 10.93 -6.67 -3.17
C LEU A 105 9.67 -7.23 -2.50
N SER A 106 8.56 -7.33 -3.22
CA SER A 106 7.31 -7.91 -2.71
C SER A 106 7.46 -9.40 -2.41
N SER A 107 8.15 -10.14 -3.28
CA SER A 107 8.41 -11.57 -3.13
C SER A 107 9.34 -11.83 -1.95
N TRP A 108 10.40 -11.03 -1.82
CA TRP A 108 11.31 -11.08 -0.68
C TRP A 108 10.58 -10.83 0.64
N ARG A 109 9.74 -9.79 0.71
CA ARG A 109 8.96 -9.50 1.91
C ARG A 109 8.01 -10.65 2.27
N SER A 110 7.33 -11.21 1.27
CA SER A 110 6.46 -12.36 1.48
C SER A 110 7.20 -13.61 1.97
N LEU A 111 8.44 -13.83 1.53
CA LEU A 111 9.27 -14.94 2.00
C LEU A 111 9.75 -14.74 3.45
N GLN A 112 10.11 -13.51 3.82
CA GLN A 112 10.46 -13.19 5.21
C GLN A 112 9.27 -13.39 6.16
N ASP A 113 8.07 -12.96 5.73
CA ASP A 113 6.86 -13.16 6.53
C ASP A 113 6.50 -14.65 6.71
N LEU A 114 7.02 -15.57 5.88
CA LEU A 114 6.84 -17.02 6.02
C LEU A 114 7.85 -17.68 6.98
N GLN A 115 8.96 -17.00 7.30
CA GLN A 115 10.02 -17.52 8.17
C GLN A 115 9.88 -17.07 9.64
N VAL A 116 8.82 -16.31 9.95
CA VAL A 116 8.48 -15.81 11.30
C VAL A 116 7.17 -16.45 11.74
#